data_AF-A0A7L4RBG8-F1
#
_entry.id   AF-A0A7L4RBG8-F1
#
_cell.length_a   1.000
_cell.length_b   1.000
_cell.length_c   1.000
_cell.angle_alpha   90.00
_cell.angle_beta   90.00
_cell.angle_gamma   90.00
#
_symmetry.space_group_name_H-M   'P 1'
#
loop_
_entity.id
_entity.type
_entity.pdbx_description
1 polymer ?
#
loop_
_entity_poly.entity_id
_entity_poly.type
_entity_poly.pdbx_seq_one_letter_code
_entity_poly.pdbx_strand_id
1 'polypeptide(L)'
;ITVQLCSAFAVPPQRLLSLKVKDISINGAWNAGDKVRMGSLLGNRFTITLNFENCGEWPDAAKMEERAQKSGYAFPNYFGDQRFGSLRRNTHEVGKLLLQGKMEDAAMNFLAFTDDREEGAGREARKRLAEEKDFSKALTYFPNYLKYERTMIAHLSVYPKDFVGALRKLPRTTLLMFVHAYQSHLFNEMLRKRVAEGPLETRKGDLWCEADEHGFPVLWGEDAVKQVKSKAEAAKVQKLIDKQKAFLAANIIGSESKLNAEENAFLKEHGMSQENFVVKSVPEVSSKGSFRSLLAPLKDFNVLEESPVKIRFALQSGAYATEAVKHLLAKD
;
A
#
# COMPACT_ATOMS: atom_id res chain seq x y z
N ILE A 1 16.11 -4.32 -12.56
CA ILE A 1 16.67 -3.00 -12.95
C ILE A 1 15.56 -1.97 -12.79
N THR A 2 15.83 -0.85 -12.14
CA THR A 2 14.88 0.28 -12.05
C THR A 2 15.52 1.52 -12.68
N VAL A 3 14.70 2.39 -13.27
CA VAL A 3 15.13 3.68 -13.83
C VAL A 3 14.17 4.73 -13.31
N GLN A 4 14.70 5.80 -12.73
CA GLN A 4 13.89 6.86 -12.12
C GLN A 4 14.55 8.23 -12.30
N LEU A 5 13.74 9.29 -12.24
CA LEU A 5 14.23 10.66 -12.25
C LEU A 5 14.54 11.12 -10.81
N CYS A 6 15.69 11.77 -10.64
CA CYS A 6 16.12 12.34 -9.37
C CYS A 6 16.52 13.80 -9.57
N SER A 7 16.44 14.62 -8.52
CA SER A 7 16.95 16.00 -8.53
C SER A 7 18.04 16.20 -7.48
N ALA A 8 19.15 16.84 -7.85
CA ALA A 8 20.22 17.26 -6.96
C ALA A 8 20.30 18.79 -6.93
N PHE A 9 20.32 19.38 -5.73
CA PHE A 9 20.30 20.84 -5.59
C PHE A 9 21.70 21.43 -5.80
N ALA A 10 21.80 22.44 -6.67
CA ALA A 10 23.03 23.20 -6.94
C ALA A 10 24.22 22.33 -7.39
N VAL A 11 23.95 21.24 -8.13
CA VAL A 11 24.99 20.39 -8.71
C VAL A 11 24.97 20.54 -10.23
N PRO A 12 26.09 20.93 -10.88
CA PRO A 12 26.17 21.01 -12.33
C PRO A 12 25.96 19.64 -12.99
N PRO A 13 25.21 19.53 -14.10
CA PRO A 13 24.96 18.26 -14.79
C PRO A 13 26.22 17.46 -15.13
N GLN A 14 27.30 18.14 -15.53
CA GLN A 14 28.59 17.53 -15.88
C GLN A 14 29.21 16.77 -14.71
N ARG A 15 28.99 17.25 -13.48
CA ARG A 15 29.49 16.59 -12.27
C ARG A 15 28.72 15.30 -12.00
N LEU A 16 27.43 15.26 -12.29
CA LEU A 16 26.64 14.02 -12.16
C LEU A 16 27.06 13.02 -13.23
N LEU A 17 27.16 13.45 -14.49
CA LEU A 17 27.52 12.58 -15.62
C LEU A 17 28.91 11.94 -15.51
N SER A 18 29.83 12.53 -14.73
CA SER A 18 31.18 11.97 -14.51
C SER A 18 31.26 10.98 -13.34
N LEU A 19 30.20 10.84 -12.53
CA LEU A 19 30.19 9.92 -11.40
C LEU A 19 30.22 8.46 -11.89
N LYS A 20 31.08 7.67 -11.25
CA LYS A 20 31.10 6.21 -11.40
C LYS A 20 30.74 5.61 -10.06
N VAL A 21 29.54 5.05 -9.98
CA VAL A 21 29.05 4.38 -8.78
C VAL A 21 28.72 2.95 -9.18
N LYS A 22 29.19 1.99 -8.37
CA LYS A 22 28.91 0.57 -8.62
C LYS A 22 27.39 0.36 -8.68
N ASP A 23 26.94 -0.41 -9.68
CA ASP A 23 25.54 -0.78 -9.90
C ASP A 23 24.57 0.39 -10.18
N ILE A 24 25.09 1.60 -10.45
CA ILE A 24 24.29 2.79 -10.77
C ILE A 24 24.82 3.43 -12.05
N SER A 25 23.91 3.65 -13.01
CA SER A 25 24.18 4.38 -14.25
C SER A 25 23.39 5.69 -14.28
N ILE A 26 24.05 6.79 -14.62
CA ILE A 26 23.40 8.09 -14.84
C ILE A 26 23.16 8.24 -16.33
N ASN A 27 21.91 8.01 -16.75
CA ASN A 27 21.53 8.00 -18.16
C ASN A 27 21.49 9.41 -18.79
N GLY A 28 21.36 10.45 -17.97
CA GLY A 28 21.31 11.84 -18.40
C GLY A 28 21.17 12.80 -17.21
N ALA A 29 21.57 14.06 -17.39
CA ALA A 29 21.42 15.12 -16.40
C ALA A 29 21.19 16.48 -17.08
N TRP A 30 20.30 17.29 -16.54
CA TRP A 30 19.97 18.64 -17.03
C TRP A 30 19.53 19.53 -15.86
N ASN A 31 19.55 20.85 -16.07
CA ASN A 31 19.03 21.81 -15.10
C ASN A 31 17.50 21.90 -15.21
N ALA A 32 16.81 22.00 -14.07
CA ALA A 32 15.37 22.23 -14.00
C ALA A 32 15.07 23.24 -12.89
N GLY A 33 14.01 24.03 -13.07
CA GLY A 33 13.55 25.00 -12.06
C GLY A 33 12.93 24.33 -10.83
N ASP A 34 12.30 23.17 -11.03
CA ASP A 34 11.60 22.43 -9.98
C ASP A 34 12.36 21.19 -9.51
N LYS A 35 12.19 20.89 -8.22
CA LYS A 35 12.69 19.65 -7.62
C LYS A 35 11.73 18.50 -7.91
N VAL A 36 12.26 17.32 -8.15
CA VAL A 36 11.46 16.09 -8.17
C VAL A 36 11.04 15.77 -6.73
N ARG A 37 9.74 15.60 -6.50
CA ARG A 37 9.18 15.32 -5.17
C ARG A 37 8.45 13.98 -5.17
N MET A 38 8.27 13.41 -3.98
CA MET A 38 7.34 12.29 -3.82
C MET A 38 5.95 12.72 -4.28
N GLY A 39 5.29 11.86 -5.06
CA GLY A 39 3.99 12.15 -5.67
C GLY A 39 4.05 12.81 -7.05
N SER A 40 5.23 13.23 -7.53
CA SER A 40 5.39 13.80 -8.89
C SER A 40 5.31 12.75 -10.01
N LEU A 41 5.22 11.46 -9.69
CA LEU A 41 5.18 10.39 -10.68
C LEU A 41 3.74 9.99 -11.01
N LEU A 42 3.42 9.92 -12.30
CA LEU A 42 2.14 9.40 -12.78
C LEU A 42 2.03 7.90 -12.49
N GLY A 43 3.09 7.15 -12.80
CA GLY A 43 3.10 5.70 -12.72
C GLY A 43 4.46 5.11 -13.06
N ASN A 44 4.49 3.79 -13.21
CA ASN A 44 5.68 3.03 -13.60
C ASN A 44 5.34 2.08 -14.74
N ARG A 45 6.26 1.95 -15.69
CA ARG A 45 6.23 0.90 -16.70
C ARG A 45 7.09 -0.27 -16.23
N PHE A 46 6.52 -1.46 -16.26
CA PHE A 46 7.16 -2.70 -15.87
C PHE A 46 7.50 -3.52 -17.11
N THR A 47 8.63 -4.20 -17.07
CA THR A 47 8.95 -5.30 -17.99
C THR A 47 9.45 -6.44 -17.12
N ILE A 48 8.70 -7.53 -17.09
CA ILE A 48 8.88 -8.63 -16.13
C ILE A 48 9.08 -9.92 -16.92
N THR A 49 10.19 -10.60 -16.67
CA THR A 49 10.42 -11.96 -17.14
C THR A 49 9.89 -12.92 -16.09
N LEU A 50 9.00 -13.82 -16.49
CA LEU A 50 8.32 -14.79 -15.66
C LEU A 50 8.89 -16.19 -15.89
N ASN A 51 9.09 -16.93 -14.81
CA ASN A 51 9.62 -18.29 -14.83
C ASN A 51 9.07 -19.10 -13.66
N PHE A 52 9.40 -20.40 -13.60
CA PHE A 52 8.93 -21.27 -12.52
C PHE A 52 9.35 -20.79 -11.12
N GLU A 53 10.56 -20.25 -10.95
CA GLU A 53 11.07 -19.84 -9.64
C GLU A 53 10.30 -18.64 -9.06
N ASN A 54 9.94 -17.66 -9.91
CA ASN A 54 9.25 -16.45 -9.45
C ASN A 54 7.72 -16.56 -9.49
N CYS A 55 7.17 -17.44 -10.32
CA CYS A 55 5.74 -17.70 -10.37
C CYS A 55 5.31 -18.86 -9.49
N GLY A 56 6.15 -19.87 -9.24
CA GLY A 56 5.78 -21.15 -8.65
C GLY A 56 5.07 -22.11 -9.62
N GLU A 57 4.96 -21.73 -10.89
CA GLU A 57 4.44 -22.53 -12.00
C GLU A 57 5.04 -22.01 -13.32
N TRP A 58 4.95 -22.79 -14.40
CA TRP A 58 5.36 -22.31 -15.72
C TRP A 58 4.29 -21.33 -16.26
N PRO A 59 4.64 -20.06 -16.49
CA PRO A 59 3.70 -19.09 -17.03
C PRO A 59 3.31 -19.45 -18.48
N ASP A 60 2.07 -19.14 -18.84
CA ASP A 60 1.50 -19.39 -20.17
C ASP A 60 1.04 -18.06 -20.77
N ALA A 61 1.78 -17.57 -21.76
CA ALA A 61 1.55 -16.27 -22.38
C ALA A 61 0.13 -16.13 -22.95
N ALA A 62 -0.36 -17.16 -23.64
CA ALA A 62 -1.69 -17.14 -24.26
C ALA A 62 -2.79 -17.02 -23.21
N LYS A 63 -2.69 -17.78 -22.10
CA LYS A 63 -3.65 -17.67 -20.99
C LYS A 63 -3.59 -16.31 -20.29
N MET A 64 -2.39 -15.73 -20.15
CA MET A 64 -2.23 -14.40 -19.56
C MET A 64 -2.89 -13.32 -20.42
N GLU A 65 -2.70 -13.39 -21.74
CA GLU A 65 -3.32 -12.47 -22.69
C GLU A 65 -4.85 -12.63 -22.72
N GLU A 66 -5.35 -13.87 -22.73
CA GLU A 66 -6.78 -14.16 -22.64
C GLU A 66 -7.41 -13.57 -21.37
N ARG A 67 -6.73 -13.70 -20.22
CA ARG A 67 -7.19 -13.13 -18.94
C ARG A 67 -7.19 -11.61 -18.96
N ALA A 68 -6.12 -11.00 -19.48
CA ALA A 68 -6.04 -9.55 -19.63
C ALA A 68 -7.18 -9.02 -20.50
N GLN A 69 -7.51 -9.70 -21.61
CA GLN A 69 -8.64 -9.32 -22.47
C GLN A 69 -9.99 -9.49 -21.76
N LYS A 70 -10.22 -10.64 -21.11
CA LYS A 70 -11.46 -10.94 -20.37
C LYS A 70 -11.74 -9.96 -19.24
N SER A 71 -10.69 -9.44 -18.60
CA SER A 71 -10.82 -8.44 -17.53
C SER A 71 -10.89 -6.99 -18.04
N GLY A 72 -10.90 -6.78 -19.37
CA GLY A 72 -10.90 -5.44 -19.97
C GLY A 72 -9.59 -4.68 -19.71
N TYR A 73 -8.48 -5.41 -19.57
CA TYR A 73 -7.16 -4.91 -19.19
C TYR A 73 -7.17 -4.18 -17.85
N ALA A 74 -7.84 -4.76 -16.85
CA ALA A 74 -7.86 -4.24 -15.49
C ALA A 74 -7.85 -5.37 -14.45
N PHE A 75 -7.39 -5.08 -13.24
CA PHE A 75 -7.34 -6.07 -12.15
C PHE A 75 -7.76 -5.44 -10.82
N PRO A 76 -8.26 -6.23 -9.86
CA PRO A 76 -8.55 -5.75 -8.51
C PRO A 76 -7.34 -5.03 -7.89
N ASN A 77 -7.52 -3.77 -7.49
CA ASN A 77 -6.44 -2.89 -7.08
C ASN A 77 -6.02 -3.08 -5.61
N TYR A 78 -5.78 -4.33 -5.21
CA TYR A 78 -5.34 -4.65 -3.85
C TYR A 78 -4.03 -3.96 -3.50
N PHE A 79 -3.86 -3.65 -2.21
CA PHE A 79 -2.56 -3.39 -1.63
C PHE A 79 -1.80 -4.71 -1.49
N GLY A 80 -0.63 -4.81 -2.12
CA GLY A 80 0.16 -6.04 -2.09
C GLY A 80 0.74 -6.35 -0.71
N ASP A 81 1.10 -7.63 -0.49
CA ASP A 81 1.57 -8.17 0.79
C ASP A 81 2.72 -7.38 1.44
N GLN A 82 3.59 -6.79 0.62
CA GLN A 82 4.72 -5.97 1.05
C GLN A 82 4.28 -4.76 1.89
N ARG A 83 3.04 -4.26 1.70
CA ARG A 83 2.46 -3.16 2.48
C ARG A 83 2.23 -3.51 3.94
N PHE A 84 2.07 -4.80 4.25
CA PHE A 84 1.78 -5.30 5.60
C PHE A 84 3.04 -5.79 6.33
N GLY A 85 4.20 -5.72 5.67
CA GLY A 85 5.50 -6.21 6.15
C GLY A 85 5.80 -7.60 5.62
N SER A 86 7.01 -7.81 5.08
CA SER A 86 7.39 -9.06 4.41
C SER A 86 7.54 -10.25 5.36
N LEU A 87 8.06 -10.02 6.57
CA LEU A 87 8.41 -11.09 7.51
C LEU A 87 7.24 -11.48 8.43
N ARG A 88 6.78 -10.53 9.27
CA ARG A 88 5.79 -10.79 10.33
C ARG A 88 4.35 -10.44 9.95
N ARG A 89 4.14 -9.74 8.83
CA ARG A 89 2.83 -9.25 8.34
C ARG A 89 1.95 -8.50 9.35
N ASN A 90 2.45 -8.07 10.50
CA ASN A 90 1.67 -7.47 11.59
C ASN A 90 1.53 -5.94 11.54
N THR A 91 2.01 -5.28 10.47
CA THR A 91 2.04 -3.80 10.37
C THR A 91 0.63 -3.19 10.49
N HIS A 92 -0.38 -3.85 9.92
CA HIS A 92 -1.77 -3.42 10.01
C HIS A 92 -2.37 -3.63 11.41
N GLU A 93 -1.97 -4.67 12.14
CA GLU A 93 -2.42 -4.91 13.51
C GLU A 93 -1.90 -3.83 14.47
N VAL A 94 -0.64 -3.42 14.34
CA VAL A 94 -0.11 -2.26 15.06
C VAL A 94 -0.94 -1.01 14.73
N GLY A 95 -1.28 -0.80 13.45
CA GLY A 95 -2.12 0.31 12.99
C GLY A 95 -3.51 0.32 13.61
N LYS A 96 -4.17 -0.85 13.65
CA LYS A 96 -5.47 -1.05 14.28
C LYS A 96 -5.44 -0.64 15.75
N LEU A 97 -4.46 -1.14 16.49
CA LEU A 97 -4.30 -0.87 17.93
C LEU A 97 -4.05 0.62 18.20
N LEU A 98 -3.23 1.28 17.36
CA LEU A 98 -3.01 2.72 17.43
C LEU A 98 -4.32 3.51 17.24
N LEU A 99 -5.10 3.18 16.22
CA LEU A 99 -6.38 3.83 15.93
C LEU A 99 -7.44 3.56 17.01
N GLN A 100 -7.39 2.40 17.66
CA GLN A 100 -8.23 2.08 18.82
C GLN A 100 -7.80 2.78 20.11
N GLY A 101 -6.69 3.54 20.11
CA GLY A 101 -6.17 4.17 21.32
C GLY A 101 -5.44 3.22 22.27
N LYS A 102 -5.22 1.95 21.86
CA LYS A 102 -4.58 0.90 22.67
C LYS A 102 -3.06 0.96 22.54
N MET A 103 -2.48 1.99 23.15
CA MET A 103 -1.06 2.35 22.97
C MET A 103 -0.10 1.29 23.51
N GLU A 104 -0.43 0.69 24.66
CA GLU A 104 0.34 -0.43 25.22
C GLU A 104 0.34 -1.63 24.29
N ASP A 105 -0.84 -2.08 23.86
CA ASP A 105 -0.97 -3.21 22.94
C ASP A 105 -0.25 -2.94 21.62
N ALA A 106 -0.34 -1.71 21.07
CA ALA A 106 0.36 -1.34 19.84
C ALA A 106 1.89 -1.42 20.01
N ALA A 107 2.42 -0.88 21.11
CA ALA A 107 3.84 -0.93 21.42
C ALA A 107 4.31 -2.38 21.64
N MET A 108 3.56 -3.16 22.41
CA MET A 108 3.88 -4.57 22.67
C MET A 108 3.74 -5.44 21.43
N ASN A 109 2.78 -5.18 20.54
CA ASN A 109 2.69 -5.87 19.27
C ASN A 109 3.93 -5.58 18.40
N PHE A 110 4.34 -4.31 18.28
CA PHE A 110 5.55 -3.96 17.55
C PHE A 110 6.82 -4.63 18.13
N LEU A 111 6.96 -4.59 19.46
CA LEU A 111 8.13 -5.08 20.17
C LEU A 111 8.20 -6.59 20.29
N ALA A 112 7.10 -7.26 20.56
CA ALA A 112 7.08 -8.64 21.06
C ALA A 112 6.28 -9.62 20.19
N PHE A 113 5.51 -9.15 19.19
CA PHE A 113 4.84 -10.06 18.26
C PHE A 113 5.85 -10.87 17.44
N THR A 114 5.64 -12.18 17.40
CA THR A 114 6.41 -13.13 16.62
C THR A 114 5.53 -13.83 15.60
N ASP A 115 6.13 -14.16 14.46
CA ASP A 115 5.53 -14.98 13.41
C ASP A 115 6.37 -16.24 13.21
N ASP A 116 5.76 -17.34 12.78
CA ASP A 116 6.48 -18.61 12.56
C ASP A 116 7.45 -18.56 11.38
N ARG A 117 7.32 -17.56 10.49
CA ARG A 117 8.28 -17.28 9.41
C ARG A 117 9.50 -16.51 9.88
N GLU A 118 9.49 -15.95 11.09
CA GLU A 118 10.65 -15.28 11.67
C GLU A 118 11.53 -16.33 12.37
N GLU A 119 12.84 -16.27 12.16
CA GLU A 119 13.80 -17.15 12.82
C GLU A 119 14.98 -16.36 13.41
N GLY A 120 15.71 -16.99 14.32
CA GLY A 120 16.95 -16.45 14.90
C GLY A 120 16.75 -15.52 16.10
N ALA A 121 17.83 -14.80 16.45
CA ALA A 121 17.93 -14.05 17.71
C ALA A 121 16.85 -12.98 17.90
N GLY A 122 16.30 -12.43 16.81
CA GLY A 122 15.18 -11.51 16.85
C GLY A 122 13.94 -12.15 17.48
N ARG A 123 13.49 -13.30 16.96
CA ARG A 123 12.30 -14.01 17.45
C ARG A 123 12.44 -14.39 18.92
N GLU A 124 13.58 -14.95 19.32
CA GLU A 124 13.80 -15.37 20.70
C GLU A 124 13.81 -14.18 21.67
N ALA A 125 14.39 -13.05 21.28
CA ALA A 125 14.33 -11.82 22.08
C ALA A 125 12.89 -11.32 22.25
N ARG A 126 12.08 -11.36 21.20
CA ARG A 126 10.67 -10.93 21.24
C ARG A 126 9.82 -11.82 22.15
N LYS A 127 9.96 -13.15 22.04
CA LYS A 127 9.28 -14.11 22.91
C LYS A 127 9.59 -13.86 24.38
N ARG A 128 10.89 -13.74 24.68
CA ARG A 128 11.36 -13.47 26.03
C ARG A 128 10.80 -12.16 26.58
N LEU A 129 10.76 -11.09 25.78
CA LEU A 129 10.14 -9.83 26.19
C LEU A 129 8.61 -9.95 26.40
N ALA A 130 7.92 -10.75 25.59
CA ALA A 130 6.48 -10.98 25.75
C ALA A 130 6.14 -11.62 27.11
N GLU A 131 6.98 -12.56 27.55
CA GLU A 131 6.84 -13.29 28.81
C GLU A 131 7.29 -12.47 30.02
N GLU A 132 8.51 -11.91 29.97
CA GLU A 132 9.13 -11.24 31.11
C GLU A 132 8.57 -9.82 31.34
N LYS A 133 8.23 -9.11 30.25
CA LYS A 133 7.89 -7.67 30.25
C LYS A 133 8.91 -6.78 30.98
N ASP A 134 10.15 -7.25 31.10
CA ASP A 134 11.26 -6.54 31.74
C ASP A 134 12.09 -5.79 30.68
N PHE A 135 11.72 -4.53 30.43
CA PHE A 135 12.37 -3.70 29.41
C PHE A 135 13.84 -3.41 29.73
N SER A 136 14.23 -3.35 31.01
CA SER A 136 15.61 -3.13 31.42
C SER A 136 16.50 -4.30 31.03
N LYS A 137 16.05 -5.54 31.28
CA LYS A 137 16.77 -6.74 30.84
C LYS A 137 16.74 -6.92 29.33
N ALA A 138 15.65 -6.52 28.67
CA ALA A 138 15.50 -6.67 27.22
C ALA A 138 16.62 -6.00 26.42
N LEU A 139 17.18 -4.89 26.89
CA LEU A 139 18.32 -4.23 26.24
C LEU A 139 19.58 -5.09 26.16
N THR A 140 19.72 -6.08 27.04
CA THR A 140 20.91 -6.96 27.09
C THR A 140 20.89 -8.04 26.01
N TYR A 141 19.71 -8.48 25.57
CA TYR A 141 19.55 -9.58 24.61
C TYR A 141 18.91 -9.18 23.28
N PHE A 142 18.25 -8.02 23.18
CA PHE A 142 17.72 -7.55 21.89
C PHE A 142 18.86 -7.27 20.90
N PRO A 143 18.86 -7.88 19.70
CA PRO A 143 19.93 -7.69 18.72
C PRO A 143 20.13 -6.24 18.27
N ASN A 144 21.38 -5.82 18.06
CA ASN A 144 21.74 -4.43 17.71
C ASN A 144 21.16 -3.93 16.37
N TYR A 145 20.80 -4.84 15.46
CA TYR A 145 20.17 -4.48 14.19
C TYR A 145 18.70 -4.04 14.36
N LEU A 146 18.04 -4.40 15.47
CA LEU A 146 16.68 -3.98 15.82
C LEU A 146 16.67 -2.59 16.49
N LYS A 147 17.16 -1.59 15.75
CA LYS A 147 17.41 -0.24 16.29
C LYS A 147 16.15 0.43 16.84
N TYR A 148 15.02 0.29 16.14
CA TYR A 148 13.77 0.92 16.54
C TYR A 148 13.20 0.27 17.81
N GLU A 149 13.19 -1.06 17.86
CA GLU A 149 12.78 -1.81 19.04
C GLU A 149 13.64 -1.46 20.25
N ARG A 150 14.97 -1.48 20.10
CA ARG A 150 15.90 -1.11 21.18
C ARG A 150 15.68 0.33 21.67
N THR A 151 15.38 1.26 20.77
CA THR A 151 15.10 2.66 21.14
C THR A 151 13.82 2.78 21.97
N MET A 152 12.76 2.06 21.58
CA MET A 152 11.52 2.01 22.36
C MET A 152 11.70 1.33 23.71
N ILE A 153 12.41 0.19 23.74
CA ILE A 153 12.73 -0.54 24.97
C ILE A 153 13.55 0.33 25.94
N ALA A 154 14.52 1.10 25.44
CA ALA A 154 15.31 2.02 26.26
C ALA A 154 14.47 3.14 26.87
N HIS A 155 13.41 3.59 26.19
CA HIS A 155 12.45 4.53 26.77
C HIS A 155 11.64 3.85 27.88
N LEU A 156 11.12 2.66 27.62
CA LEU A 156 10.30 1.90 28.57
C LEU A 156 11.09 1.36 29.78
N SER A 157 12.41 1.17 29.66
CA SER A 157 13.24 0.80 30.83
C SER A 157 13.33 1.94 31.85
N VAL A 158 13.21 3.20 31.40
CA VAL A 158 13.22 4.38 32.28
C VAL A 158 11.79 4.78 32.67
N TYR A 159 10.84 4.67 31.74
CA TYR A 159 9.43 5.04 31.92
C TYR A 159 8.51 3.86 31.58
N PRO A 160 8.35 2.86 32.47
CA PRO A 160 7.70 1.57 32.15
C PRO A 160 6.24 1.60 31.72
N LYS A 161 5.55 2.72 31.90
CA LYS A 161 4.13 2.90 31.54
C LYS A 161 3.93 3.92 30.42
N ASP A 162 4.98 4.59 29.96
CA ASP A 162 4.90 5.62 28.93
C ASP A 162 5.01 5.03 27.51
N PHE A 163 4.01 4.22 27.13
CA PHE A 163 3.95 3.59 25.81
C PHE A 163 3.75 4.61 24.68
N VAL A 164 3.06 5.72 24.97
CA VAL A 164 2.91 6.84 24.03
C VAL A 164 4.28 7.46 23.73
N GLY A 165 5.07 7.76 24.76
CA GLY A 165 6.43 8.28 24.60
C GLY A 165 7.36 7.29 23.90
N ALA A 166 7.22 5.99 24.18
CA ALA A 166 7.96 4.94 23.49
C ALA A 166 7.65 4.91 21.99
N LEU A 167 6.36 4.87 21.61
CA LEU A 167 5.93 4.92 20.21
C LEU A 167 6.43 6.18 19.50
N ARG A 168 6.41 7.34 20.18
CA ARG A 168 6.95 8.60 19.65
C ARG A 168 8.48 8.61 19.44
N LYS A 169 9.21 7.58 19.89
CA LYS A 169 10.63 7.40 19.51
C LYS A 169 10.79 6.91 18.08
N LEU A 170 9.75 6.32 17.48
CA LEU A 170 9.76 5.93 16.09
C LEU A 170 9.67 7.17 15.18
N PRO A 171 10.29 7.13 13.98
CA PRO A 171 10.06 8.17 12.99
C PRO A 171 8.57 8.33 12.67
N ARG A 172 8.11 9.57 12.49
CA ARG A 172 6.70 9.87 12.15
C ARG A 172 6.22 9.08 10.92
N THR A 173 7.08 8.89 9.93
CA THR A 173 6.78 8.11 8.72
C THR A 173 6.49 6.64 9.03
N THR A 174 7.19 6.04 9.99
CA THR A 174 6.94 4.67 10.47
C THR A 174 5.62 4.57 11.22
N LEU A 175 5.30 5.55 12.06
CA LEU A 175 4.02 5.58 12.77
C LEU A 175 2.83 5.69 11.79
N LEU A 176 2.93 6.59 10.80
CA LEU A 176 1.92 6.71 9.74
C LEU A 176 1.83 5.46 8.87
N MET A 177 2.94 4.76 8.65
CA MET A 177 2.95 3.50 7.91
C MET A 177 2.03 2.45 8.55
N PHE A 178 1.99 2.35 9.89
CA PHE A 178 1.08 1.43 10.58
C PHE A 178 -0.38 1.77 10.31
N VAL A 179 -0.76 3.04 10.47
CA VAL A 179 -2.13 3.52 10.21
C VAL A 179 -2.51 3.29 8.75
N HIS A 180 -1.63 3.62 7.81
CA HIS A 180 -1.88 3.39 6.39
C HIS A 180 -1.98 1.90 6.05
N ALA A 181 -1.22 1.03 6.73
CA ALA A 181 -1.33 -0.42 6.54
C ALA A 181 -2.70 -0.93 7.01
N TYR A 182 -3.25 -0.42 8.12
CA TYR A 182 -4.61 -0.80 8.53
C TYR A 182 -5.68 -0.27 7.57
N GLN A 183 -5.56 0.97 7.10
CA GLN A 183 -6.45 1.49 6.05
C GLN A 183 -6.38 0.65 4.76
N SER A 184 -5.19 0.21 4.37
CA SER A 184 -4.98 -0.71 3.25
C SER A 184 -5.63 -2.08 3.48
N HIS A 185 -5.61 -2.59 4.71
CA HIS A 185 -6.27 -3.85 5.08
C HIS A 185 -7.78 -3.75 4.92
N LEU A 186 -8.41 -2.70 5.51
CA LEU A 186 -9.84 -2.45 5.38
C LEU A 186 -10.27 -2.32 3.89
N PHE A 187 -9.49 -1.58 3.09
CA PHE A 187 -9.75 -1.46 1.66
C PHE A 187 -9.70 -2.83 0.95
N ASN A 188 -8.68 -3.63 1.23
CA ASN A 188 -8.54 -4.95 0.62
C ASN A 188 -9.73 -5.86 0.97
N GLU A 189 -10.18 -5.86 2.21
CA GLU A 189 -11.34 -6.68 2.63
C GLU A 189 -12.65 -6.21 2.01
N MET A 190 -12.90 -4.90 1.94
CA MET A 190 -14.07 -4.37 1.23
C MET A 190 -14.04 -4.72 -0.27
N LEU A 191 -12.88 -4.58 -0.91
CA LEU A 191 -12.71 -4.95 -2.33
C LEU A 191 -12.92 -6.46 -2.54
N ARG A 192 -12.41 -7.32 -1.64
CA ARG A 192 -12.65 -8.78 -1.68
C ARG A 192 -14.14 -9.10 -1.58
N LYS A 193 -14.86 -8.52 -0.61
CA LYS A 193 -16.32 -8.67 -0.48
C LYS A 193 -17.02 -8.29 -1.79
N ARG A 194 -16.65 -7.15 -2.36
CA ARG A 194 -17.27 -6.63 -3.59
C ARG A 194 -16.99 -7.49 -4.83
N VAL A 195 -15.78 -8.04 -4.95
CA VAL A 195 -15.38 -8.95 -6.05
C VAL A 195 -16.06 -10.32 -5.89
N ALA A 196 -16.25 -10.80 -4.66
CA ALA A 196 -16.92 -12.08 -4.39
C ALA A 196 -18.41 -12.09 -4.76
N GLU A 197 -19.05 -10.92 -4.82
CA GLU A 197 -20.43 -10.77 -5.29
C GLU A 197 -20.58 -10.93 -6.82
N GLY A 198 -19.48 -10.94 -7.56
CA GLY A 198 -19.45 -11.03 -9.02
C GLY A 198 -18.77 -9.83 -9.68
N PRO A 199 -19.04 -9.59 -10.98
CA PRO A 199 -18.48 -8.45 -11.70
C PRO A 199 -18.77 -7.13 -10.99
N LEU A 200 -17.80 -6.21 -11.04
CA LEU A 200 -17.90 -4.90 -10.41
C LEU A 200 -18.83 -3.96 -11.22
N GLU A 201 -20.12 -4.24 -11.17
CA GLU A 201 -21.16 -3.41 -11.78
C GLU A 201 -21.40 -2.14 -10.95
N THR A 202 -21.65 -1.02 -11.62
CA THR A 202 -21.93 0.27 -10.97
C THR A 202 -23.29 0.26 -10.27
N ARG A 203 -23.34 0.69 -9.01
CA ARG A 203 -24.55 0.78 -8.19
C ARG A 203 -24.78 2.21 -7.68
N LYS A 204 -26.01 2.50 -7.26
CA LYS A 204 -26.32 3.75 -6.55
C LYS A 204 -25.51 3.78 -5.24
N GLY A 205 -24.85 4.90 -4.98
CA GLY A 205 -24.00 5.08 -3.79
C GLY A 205 -22.52 4.81 -4.02
N ASP A 206 -22.16 4.13 -5.13
CA ASP A 206 -20.77 3.91 -5.50
C ASP A 206 -20.06 5.25 -5.75
N LEU A 207 -18.77 5.28 -5.42
CA LEU A 207 -17.89 6.36 -5.79
C LEU A 207 -17.27 6.05 -7.15
N TRP A 208 -17.03 7.08 -7.95
CA TRP A 208 -16.38 6.95 -9.26
C TRP A 208 -15.55 8.18 -9.59
N CYS A 209 -14.60 8.01 -10.50
CA CYS A 209 -13.74 9.07 -11.03
C CYS A 209 -13.55 8.93 -12.54
N GLU A 210 -13.14 10.00 -13.19
CA GLU A 210 -12.81 10.01 -14.62
C GLU A 210 -11.38 9.52 -14.85
N ALA A 211 -11.12 9.04 -16.06
CA ALA A 211 -9.78 8.75 -16.52
C ALA A 211 -9.08 10.04 -16.99
N ASP A 212 -7.77 10.16 -16.72
CA ASP A 212 -6.93 11.20 -17.34
C ASP A 212 -6.63 10.90 -18.80
N GLU A 213 -5.88 11.79 -19.46
CA GLU A 213 -5.43 11.63 -20.85
C GLU A 213 -4.53 10.40 -21.07
N HIS A 214 -3.94 9.84 -20.01
CA HIS A 214 -3.14 8.62 -20.04
C HIS A 214 -3.97 7.37 -19.72
N GLY A 215 -5.27 7.52 -19.43
CA GLY A 215 -6.17 6.44 -19.09
C GLY A 215 -6.02 5.92 -17.66
N PHE A 216 -5.51 6.73 -16.73
CA PHE A 216 -5.42 6.41 -15.31
C PHE A 216 -6.51 7.14 -14.49
N PRO A 217 -6.98 6.56 -13.36
CA PRO A 217 -8.03 7.18 -12.56
C PRO A 217 -7.57 8.48 -11.87
N VAL A 218 -8.38 9.54 -11.98
CA VAL A 218 -8.12 10.82 -11.32
C VAL A 218 -8.74 10.82 -9.92
N LEU A 219 -7.91 10.57 -8.89
CA LEU A 219 -8.37 10.39 -7.50
C LEU A 219 -8.07 11.58 -6.58
N TRP A 220 -7.55 12.67 -7.13
CA TRP A 220 -7.12 13.86 -6.40
C TRP A 220 -7.57 15.12 -7.11
N GLY A 221 -7.79 16.18 -6.32
CA GLY A 221 -8.37 17.44 -6.78
C GLY A 221 -9.79 17.64 -6.26
N GLU A 222 -10.27 18.87 -6.40
CA GLU A 222 -11.65 19.23 -6.07
C GLU A 222 -12.61 18.49 -7.00
N ASP A 223 -13.64 17.85 -6.44
CA ASP A 223 -14.65 17.06 -7.17
C ASP A 223 -14.13 15.93 -8.09
N ALA A 224 -12.88 15.48 -7.88
CA ALA A 224 -12.28 14.38 -8.65
C ALA A 224 -13.04 13.05 -8.47
N VAL A 225 -13.58 12.82 -7.27
CA VAL A 225 -14.36 11.63 -6.94
C VAL A 225 -15.82 12.01 -6.68
N LYS A 226 -16.72 11.41 -7.43
CA LYS A 226 -18.16 11.69 -7.46
C LYS A 226 -18.92 10.49 -6.91
N GLN A 227 -20.10 10.72 -6.33
CA GLN A 227 -20.99 9.64 -5.88
C GLN A 227 -22.16 9.47 -6.85
N VAL A 228 -22.46 8.22 -7.21
CA VAL A 228 -23.63 7.88 -8.03
C VAL A 228 -24.92 8.09 -7.26
N LYS A 229 -25.79 9.01 -7.72
CA LYS A 229 -27.00 9.43 -6.99
C LYS A 229 -28.24 8.60 -7.32
N SER A 230 -28.28 7.94 -8.48
CA SER A 230 -29.46 7.19 -8.94
C SER A 230 -29.10 5.97 -9.79
N LYS A 231 -30.06 5.04 -9.96
CA LYS A 231 -29.90 3.90 -10.88
C LYS A 231 -29.69 4.34 -12.33
N ALA A 232 -30.32 5.44 -12.75
CA ALA A 232 -30.15 5.97 -14.11
C ALA A 232 -28.74 6.55 -14.32
N GLU A 233 -28.16 7.17 -13.30
CA GLU A 233 -26.77 7.63 -13.32
C GLU A 233 -25.79 6.44 -13.29
N ALA A 234 -26.07 5.40 -12.51
CA ALA A 234 -25.28 4.18 -12.47
C ALA A 234 -25.10 3.58 -13.87
N ALA A 235 -26.19 3.48 -14.65
CA ALA A 235 -26.14 2.99 -16.02
C ALA A 235 -25.32 3.90 -16.98
N LYS A 236 -25.26 5.21 -16.73
CA LYS A 236 -24.42 6.14 -17.51
C LYS A 236 -22.95 5.98 -17.15
N VAL A 237 -22.63 5.89 -15.86
CA VAL A 237 -21.27 5.68 -15.35
C VAL A 237 -20.74 4.31 -15.81
N GLN A 238 -21.57 3.27 -15.79
CA GLN A 238 -21.19 1.95 -16.32
C GLN A 238 -20.74 2.05 -17.78
N LYS A 239 -21.49 2.75 -18.63
CA LYS A 239 -21.09 2.97 -20.04
C LYS A 239 -19.77 3.74 -20.20
N LEU A 240 -19.38 4.58 -19.23
CA LEU A 240 -18.08 5.24 -19.24
C LEU A 240 -16.96 4.28 -18.83
N ILE A 241 -17.21 3.43 -17.83
CA ILE A 241 -16.30 2.37 -17.38
C ILE A 241 -16.06 1.36 -18.51
N ASP A 242 -17.12 0.92 -19.20
CA ASP A 242 -17.04 -0.01 -20.33
C ASP A 242 -16.20 0.57 -21.49
N LYS A 243 -16.12 1.90 -21.59
CA LYS A 243 -15.29 2.64 -22.56
C LYS A 243 -13.92 3.04 -22.01
N GLN A 244 -13.55 2.57 -20.81
CA GLN A 244 -12.30 2.91 -20.11
C GLN A 244 -12.11 4.42 -19.87
N LYS A 245 -13.22 5.16 -19.73
CA LYS A 245 -13.21 6.62 -19.46
C LYS A 245 -13.49 6.97 -17.99
N ALA A 246 -13.82 5.98 -17.17
CA ALA A 246 -14.13 6.14 -15.77
C ALA A 246 -13.75 4.88 -14.99
N PHE A 247 -13.63 5.04 -13.67
CA PHE A 247 -13.32 3.94 -12.75
C PHE A 247 -14.17 4.05 -11.50
N LEU A 248 -14.63 2.91 -10.98
CA LEU A 248 -15.15 2.84 -9.61
C LEU A 248 -14.03 3.13 -8.60
N ALA A 249 -14.38 3.85 -7.55
CA ALA A 249 -13.51 4.21 -6.45
C ALA A 249 -14.13 3.80 -5.12
N ALA A 250 -13.30 3.77 -4.08
CA ALA A 250 -13.74 3.65 -2.69
C ALA A 250 -12.89 4.53 -1.78
N ASN A 251 -13.41 4.78 -0.58
CA ASN A 251 -12.66 5.47 0.46
C ASN A 251 -11.49 4.60 0.91
N ILE A 252 -10.31 5.21 0.98
CA ILE A 252 -9.32 4.85 2.00
C ILE A 252 -9.82 5.54 3.27
N ILE A 253 -10.57 4.81 4.08
CA ILE A 253 -11.35 5.36 5.20
C ILE A 253 -10.46 6.14 6.15
N GLY A 254 -10.84 7.38 6.45
CA GLY A 254 -10.25 8.20 7.48
C GLY A 254 -11.24 9.19 8.10
N SER A 255 -10.74 10.12 8.90
CA SER A 255 -11.57 11.01 9.71
C SER A 255 -12.42 12.00 8.90
N GLU A 256 -12.08 12.26 7.64
CA GLU A 256 -12.79 13.19 6.75
C GLU A 256 -13.51 12.47 5.59
N SER A 257 -13.47 11.13 5.56
CA SER A 257 -14.19 10.34 4.55
C SER A 257 -15.71 10.52 4.65
N LYS A 258 -16.40 10.59 3.51
CA LYS A 258 -17.86 10.54 3.49
C LYS A 258 -18.31 9.08 3.43
N LEU A 259 -18.60 8.50 4.59
CA LEU A 259 -18.93 7.08 4.70
C LEU A 259 -20.42 6.80 4.40
N ASN A 260 -20.68 5.77 3.60
CA ASN A 260 -22.02 5.26 3.37
C ASN A 260 -22.45 4.25 4.47
N ALA A 261 -23.67 3.72 4.41
CA ALA A 261 -24.19 2.80 5.41
C ALA A 261 -23.41 1.47 5.47
N GLU A 262 -22.95 0.98 4.32
CA GLU A 262 -22.17 -0.26 4.20
C GLU A 262 -20.79 -0.10 4.83
N GLU A 263 -20.09 1.00 4.53
CA GLU A 263 -18.79 1.32 5.13
C GLU A 263 -18.89 1.51 6.65
N ASN A 264 -19.97 2.15 7.14
CA ASN A 264 -20.21 2.28 8.57
C ASN A 264 -20.48 0.93 9.25
N ALA A 265 -21.26 0.05 8.62
CA ALA A 265 -21.50 -1.30 9.13
C ALA A 265 -20.20 -2.12 9.11
N PHE A 266 -19.43 -2.02 8.04
CA PHE A 266 -18.13 -2.68 7.88
C PHE A 266 -17.14 -2.26 8.97
N LEU A 267 -17.03 -0.96 9.30
CA LEU A 267 -16.17 -0.53 10.41
C LEU A 267 -16.61 -1.12 11.75
N LYS A 268 -17.92 -1.16 12.02
CA LYS A 268 -18.47 -1.73 13.27
C LYS A 268 -18.15 -3.22 13.39
N GLU A 269 -18.25 -3.99 12.30
CA GLU A 269 -17.84 -5.41 12.26
C GLU A 269 -16.37 -5.59 12.68
N HIS A 270 -15.50 -4.62 12.37
CA HIS A 270 -14.08 -4.64 12.70
C HIS A 270 -13.76 -4.03 14.08
N GLY A 271 -14.78 -3.65 14.86
CA GLY A 271 -14.61 -2.97 16.14
C GLY A 271 -14.02 -1.57 16.00
N MET A 272 -14.38 -0.87 14.91
CA MET A 272 -13.91 0.46 14.55
C MET A 272 -15.08 1.41 14.30
N SER A 273 -14.76 2.71 14.34
CA SER A 273 -15.62 3.82 13.94
C SER A 273 -14.79 4.87 13.21
N GLN A 274 -15.44 5.83 12.54
CA GLN A 274 -14.73 6.90 11.86
C GLN A 274 -13.89 7.77 12.82
N GLU A 275 -14.34 7.93 14.06
CA GLU A 275 -13.67 8.74 15.07
C GLU A 275 -12.30 8.17 15.47
N ASN A 276 -12.09 6.86 15.33
CA ASN A 276 -10.82 6.20 15.61
C ASN A 276 -9.67 6.70 14.73
N PHE A 277 -9.98 7.31 13.57
CA PHE A 277 -8.98 7.91 12.69
C PHE A 277 -8.47 9.27 13.18
N VAL A 278 -8.99 9.78 14.31
CA VAL A 278 -8.47 10.92 15.07
C VAL A 278 -7.87 10.43 16.40
N VAL A 279 -6.56 10.21 16.43
CA VAL A 279 -5.87 9.63 17.59
C VAL A 279 -5.40 10.75 18.53
N LYS A 280 -6.22 11.10 19.54
CA LYS A 280 -5.93 12.23 20.45
C LYS A 280 -4.60 12.10 21.21
N SER A 281 -4.22 10.89 21.61
CA SER A 281 -2.97 10.64 22.34
C SER A 281 -1.72 10.82 21.47
N VAL A 282 -1.85 10.57 20.16
CA VAL A 282 -0.80 10.69 19.15
C VAL A 282 -1.39 11.37 17.89
N PRO A 283 -1.66 12.69 17.92
CA PRO A 283 -2.30 13.37 16.80
C PRO A 283 -1.54 13.21 15.47
N GLU A 284 -0.22 12.98 15.54
CA GLU A 284 0.68 12.79 14.42
C GLU A 284 0.33 11.60 13.52
N VAL A 285 -0.45 10.63 14.04
CA VAL A 285 -0.90 9.43 13.31
C VAL A 285 -2.35 9.51 12.83
N SER A 286 -3.06 10.61 13.13
CA SER A 286 -4.42 10.80 12.62
C SER A 286 -4.42 10.87 11.10
N SER A 287 -5.41 10.24 10.46
CA SER A 287 -5.49 10.14 9.00
C SER A 287 -6.83 10.61 8.50
N LYS A 288 -6.82 11.63 7.63
CA LYS A 288 -8.02 12.20 6.99
C LYS A 288 -8.72 11.21 6.06
N GLY A 289 -7.96 10.24 5.55
CA GLY A 289 -8.41 9.34 4.49
C GLY A 289 -8.09 9.88 3.10
N SER A 290 -8.38 9.08 2.08
CA SER A 290 -8.21 9.43 0.67
C SER A 290 -9.14 8.56 -0.18
N PHE A 291 -8.90 8.50 -1.49
CA PHE A 291 -9.60 7.59 -2.40
C PHE A 291 -8.65 6.61 -3.06
N ARG A 292 -9.20 5.50 -3.55
CA ARG A 292 -8.50 4.51 -4.38
C ARG A 292 -9.49 3.88 -5.36
N SER A 293 -9.04 3.64 -6.59
CA SER A 293 -9.86 2.91 -7.58
C SER A 293 -10.00 1.44 -7.19
N LEU A 294 -11.16 0.83 -7.45
CA LEU A 294 -11.39 -0.60 -7.18
C LEU A 294 -10.62 -1.50 -8.15
N LEU A 295 -10.49 -1.06 -9.41
CA LEU A 295 -9.68 -1.71 -10.43
C LEU A 295 -8.51 -0.81 -10.81
N ALA A 296 -7.37 -1.42 -11.10
CA ALA A 296 -6.20 -0.77 -11.68
C ALA A 296 -6.09 -1.13 -13.17
N PRO A 297 -5.97 -0.16 -14.08
CA PRO A 297 -5.79 -0.44 -15.50
C PRO A 297 -4.38 -0.94 -15.80
N LEU A 298 -4.29 -1.97 -16.64
CA LEU A 298 -3.06 -2.50 -17.25
C LEU A 298 -2.82 -1.76 -18.57
N LYS A 299 -2.28 -0.55 -18.51
CA LYS A 299 -1.98 0.25 -19.71
C LYS A 299 -0.84 -0.38 -20.49
N ASP A 300 -0.92 -0.34 -21.82
CA ASP A 300 0.10 -0.86 -22.73
C ASP A 300 0.51 -2.32 -22.44
N PHE A 301 -0.43 -3.17 -22.04
CA PHE A 301 -0.15 -4.59 -21.81
C PHE A 301 0.31 -5.28 -23.10
N ASN A 302 1.43 -5.99 -23.05
CA ASN A 302 1.98 -6.71 -24.19
C ASN A 302 2.84 -7.90 -23.73
N VAL A 303 2.72 -9.04 -24.42
CA VAL A 303 3.65 -10.17 -24.33
C VAL A 303 4.80 -9.93 -25.32
N LEU A 304 5.98 -9.64 -24.80
CA LEU A 304 7.19 -9.37 -25.61
C LEU A 304 7.85 -10.66 -26.11
N GLU A 305 7.87 -11.70 -25.27
CA GLU A 305 8.46 -13.01 -25.56
C GLU A 305 7.60 -14.09 -24.89
N GLU A 306 7.44 -15.24 -25.54
CA GLU A 306 6.67 -16.37 -24.99
C GLU A 306 7.52 -17.35 -24.17
N SER A 307 8.84 -17.39 -24.40
CA SER A 307 9.75 -18.29 -23.68
C SER A 307 11.16 -17.70 -23.56
N PRO A 308 11.62 -17.34 -22.34
CA PRO A 308 10.80 -17.21 -21.12
C PRO A 308 9.71 -16.15 -21.30
N VAL A 309 8.54 -16.33 -20.70
CA VAL A 309 7.43 -15.38 -20.83
C VAL A 309 7.89 -14.00 -20.33
N LYS A 310 7.83 -12.99 -21.19
CA LYS A 310 8.20 -11.62 -20.86
C LYS A 310 7.03 -10.71 -21.16
N ILE A 311 6.53 -10.03 -20.14
CA ILE A 311 5.39 -9.11 -20.27
C ILE A 311 5.80 -7.68 -19.98
N ARG A 312 5.08 -6.73 -20.59
CA ARG A 312 5.21 -5.30 -20.36
C ARG A 312 3.84 -4.70 -20.11
N PHE A 313 3.75 -3.76 -19.17
CA PHE A 313 2.56 -2.97 -18.88
C PHE A 313 2.94 -1.74 -18.06
N ALA A 314 2.05 -0.76 -17.97
CA ALA A 314 2.19 0.43 -17.13
C ALA A 314 1.05 0.52 -16.11
N LEU A 315 1.41 0.96 -14.90
CA LEU A 315 0.49 1.12 -13.78
C LEU A 315 0.62 2.53 -13.20
N GLN A 316 -0.48 3.09 -12.71
CA GLN A 316 -0.46 4.34 -11.96
C GLN A 316 0.31 4.20 -10.63
N SER A 317 0.77 5.32 -10.10
CA SER A 317 1.33 5.39 -8.75
C SER A 317 0.38 4.77 -7.72
N GLY A 318 0.93 3.95 -6.83
CA GLY A 318 0.16 3.27 -5.79
C GLY A 318 -0.53 1.96 -6.20
N ALA A 319 -0.50 1.56 -7.48
CA ALA A 319 -0.87 0.21 -7.90
C ALA A 319 0.35 -0.74 -7.83
N TYR A 320 0.08 -2.04 -7.67
CA TYR A 320 1.12 -3.04 -7.37
C TYR A 320 1.30 -4.01 -8.54
N ALA A 321 2.51 -4.07 -9.10
CA ALA A 321 2.84 -5.00 -10.18
C ALA A 321 2.73 -6.47 -9.75
N THR A 322 2.94 -6.77 -8.45
CA THR A 322 2.75 -8.13 -7.91
C THR A 322 1.29 -8.57 -8.02
N GLU A 323 0.34 -7.68 -7.75
CA GLU A 323 -1.09 -7.97 -7.84
C GLU A 323 -1.54 -8.10 -9.30
N ALA A 324 -0.98 -7.28 -10.21
CA ALA A 324 -1.16 -7.46 -11.65
C ALA A 324 -0.69 -8.85 -12.13
N VAL A 325 0.51 -9.28 -11.72
CA VAL A 325 1.05 -10.58 -12.10
C VAL A 325 0.23 -11.73 -11.51
N LYS A 326 -0.16 -11.65 -10.22
CA LYS A 326 -1.05 -12.63 -9.58
C LYS A 326 -2.36 -12.79 -10.37
N HIS A 327 -3.00 -11.68 -10.72
CA HIS A 327 -4.23 -11.68 -11.53
C HIS A 327 -4.03 -12.37 -12.88
N LEU A 328 -2.95 -12.04 -13.61
CA LEU A 328 -2.65 -12.64 -14.91
C LEU A 328 -2.31 -14.13 -14.82
N LEU A 329 -1.74 -14.58 -13.70
CA LEU A 329 -1.48 -16.00 -13.42
C LEU A 329 -2.71 -16.75 -12.88
N ALA A 330 -3.81 -16.06 -12.56
CA ALA A 330 -4.95 -16.60 -11.81
C ALA A 330 -4.58 -17.13 -10.42
N LYS A 331 -3.77 -16.34 -9.69
CA LYS A 331 -3.49 -16.53 -8.27
C LYS A 331 -4.29 -15.52 -7.47
N ASP A 332 -5.02 -16.00 -6.46
CA ASP A 332 -5.82 -15.18 -5.56
C ASP A 332 -4.99 -14.45 -4.49
#